data_AF-A0A1X7K1G2-F1
#
_entry.id   AF-A0A1X7K1G2-F1
#
_cell.length_a   1.000
_cell.length_b   1.000
_cell.length_c   1.000
_cell.angle_alpha   90.00
_cell.angle_beta   90.00
_cell.angle_gamma   90.00
#
_symmetry.space_group_name_H-M   'P 1'
#
loop_
_entity.id
_entity.type
_entity.pdbx_description
1 polymer ?
#
loop_
_entity_poly.entity_id
_entity_poly.type
_entity_poly.pdbx_seq_one_letter_code
_entity_poly.pdbx_strand_id
1 'polypeptide(L)'
;MQYECMDKRFLLCKLTSVLDCIMKGKIIVSKFWTNFLSGRRAAAVTIFPFILIIDKSFRYDRVLVNHERIHLSQALELLIVPFYVWYFTEFLLHYIRIRDFKQAYLRISFEREAYRNESNLQYLKTRKFWAFTAYFNSNNV
;
A
#
# COMPACT_ATOMS: atom_id res chain seq x y z
N MET A 1 16.18 40.65 -14.26
CA MET A 1 17.48 40.08 -13.83
C MET A 1 17.23 39.37 -12.50
N GLN A 2 17.65 38.09 -12.33
CA GLN A 2 17.53 37.22 -11.13
C GLN A 2 16.30 36.31 -10.93
N TYR A 3 15.73 35.66 -11.95
CA TYR A 3 14.82 34.51 -11.71
C TYR A 3 15.09 33.25 -12.58
N GLU A 4 16.12 33.24 -13.43
CA GLU A 4 16.34 32.13 -14.39
C GLU A 4 17.33 31.03 -13.94
N CYS A 5 17.66 30.92 -12.66
CA CYS A 5 18.54 29.83 -12.20
C CYS A 5 18.04 29.20 -10.90
N MET A 6 16.82 28.65 -10.92
CA MET A 6 16.50 27.55 -10.01
C MET A 6 16.89 26.26 -10.73
N ASP A 7 18.07 25.74 -10.38
CA ASP A 7 18.66 24.54 -10.98
C ASP A 7 17.62 23.40 -11.04
N LYS A 8 17.38 22.89 -12.24
CA LYS A 8 16.47 21.75 -12.47
C LYS A 8 16.87 20.55 -11.59
N ARG A 9 18.17 20.38 -11.25
CA ARG A 9 18.64 19.33 -10.33
C ARG A 9 18.15 19.55 -8.89
N PHE A 10 18.06 20.79 -8.44
CA PHE A 10 17.53 21.13 -7.12
C PHE A 10 16.04 20.85 -7.01
N LEU A 11 15.27 21.23 -8.04
CA LEU A 11 13.85 20.89 -8.17
C LEU A 11 13.63 19.36 -8.20
N LEU A 12 14.40 18.62 -9.00
CA LEU A 12 14.35 17.16 -9.06
C LEU A 12 14.69 16.53 -7.70
N CYS A 13 15.71 17.02 -6.98
CA CYS A 13 16.08 16.51 -5.65
C CYS A 13 15.00 16.78 -4.59
N LYS A 14 14.34 17.93 -4.66
CA LYS A 14 13.21 18.26 -3.79
C LYS A 14 11.98 17.41 -4.11
N LEU A 15 11.75 17.12 -5.39
CA LEU A 15 10.66 16.25 -5.82
C LEU A 15 10.89 14.80 -5.39
N THR A 16 12.10 14.25 -5.57
CA THR A 16 12.43 12.88 -5.16
C THR A 16 12.39 12.70 -3.65
N SER A 17 12.87 13.67 -2.87
CA SER A 17 12.77 13.62 -1.40
C SER A 17 11.34 13.70 -0.87
N VAL A 18 10.46 14.46 -1.53
CA VAL A 18 9.03 14.51 -1.20
C VAL A 18 8.36 13.18 -1.54
N LEU A 19 8.63 12.61 -2.72
CA LEU A 19 8.10 11.30 -3.11
C LEU A 19 8.58 10.19 -2.17
N ASP A 20 9.85 10.20 -1.77
CA ASP A 20 10.39 9.26 -0.78
C ASP A 20 9.70 9.39 0.58
N CYS A 21 9.38 10.62 1.00
CA CYS A 21 8.66 10.87 2.24
C CYS A 21 7.23 10.31 2.18
N ILE A 22 6.55 10.53 1.06
CA ILE A 22 5.19 10.03 0.82
C ILE A 22 5.19 8.49 0.79
N MET A 23 6.12 7.87 0.08
CA MET A 23 6.22 6.40 -0.02
C MET A 23 6.61 5.71 1.29
N LYS A 24 7.33 6.41 2.19
CA LYS A 24 7.62 5.87 3.53
C LYS A 24 6.36 5.76 4.40
N GLY A 25 5.33 6.54 4.08
CA GLY A 25 4.08 6.62 4.82
C GLY A 25 4.24 7.32 6.18
N LYS A 26 3.21 8.05 6.59
CA LYS A 26 3.15 8.58 7.96
C LYS A 26 2.41 7.59 8.85
N ILE A 27 3.16 6.94 9.75
CA ILE A 27 2.60 5.97 10.70
C ILE A 27 1.88 6.71 11.83
N ILE A 28 0.62 6.36 12.07
CA ILE A 28 -0.20 6.87 13.17
C ILE A 28 -0.66 5.68 13.99
N VAL A 29 -0.51 5.76 15.32
CA VAL A 29 -0.99 4.72 16.22
C VAL A 29 -2.38 5.08 16.72
N SER A 30 -3.38 4.32 16.30
CA SER A 30 -4.76 4.53 16.73
C SER A 30 -5.56 3.23 16.68
N LYS A 31 -5.70 2.59 17.84
CA LYS A 31 -6.51 1.38 17.99
C LYS A 31 -7.96 1.58 17.56
N PHE A 32 -8.56 2.74 17.87
CA PHE A 32 -9.94 3.04 17.50
C PHE A 32 -10.12 3.09 15.97
N TRP A 33 -9.32 3.92 15.31
CA TRP A 33 -9.43 4.13 13.86
C TRP A 33 -9.05 2.88 13.06
N THR A 34 -7.98 2.19 13.46
CA THR A 34 -7.60 0.94 12.79
C THR A 34 -8.68 -0.13 12.93
N ASN A 35 -9.30 -0.28 14.11
CA ASN A 35 -10.39 -1.24 14.31
C ASN A 35 -11.65 -0.85 13.54
N PHE A 36 -11.98 0.44 13.48
CA PHE A 36 -13.14 0.93 12.73
C PHE A 36 -12.99 0.64 11.23
N LEU A 37 -11.82 0.94 10.66
CA LEU A 37 -11.57 0.82 9.22
C LEU A 37 -11.30 -0.62 8.76
N SER A 38 -10.63 -1.43 9.58
CA SER A 38 -10.40 -2.86 9.28
C SER A 38 -11.55 -3.77 9.69
N GLY A 39 -12.59 -3.24 10.36
CA GLY A 39 -13.64 -4.07 10.96
C GLY A 39 -13.11 -5.02 12.04
N ARG A 40 -12.05 -4.64 12.77
CA ARG A 40 -11.32 -5.44 13.77
C ARG A 40 -10.64 -6.70 13.22
N ARG A 41 -10.26 -6.69 11.95
CA ARG A 41 -9.68 -7.86 11.26
C ARG A 41 -8.19 -7.72 10.91
N ALA A 42 -7.62 -6.52 11.07
CA ALA A 42 -6.22 -6.27 10.73
C ALA A 42 -5.48 -5.49 11.83
N ALA A 43 -4.17 -5.76 11.96
CA ALA A 43 -3.28 -5.06 12.89
C ALA A 43 -2.84 -3.67 12.37
N ALA A 44 -2.87 -3.51 11.05
CA ALA A 44 -2.60 -2.26 10.36
C ALA A 44 -3.60 -2.05 9.21
N VAL A 45 -3.76 -0.79 8.81
CA VAL A 45 -4.51 -0.42 7.61
C VAL A 45 -3.85 0.78 6.95
N THR A 46 -3.66 0.71 5.64
CA THR A 46 -3.17 1.83 4.84
C THR A 46 -4.32 2.66 4.29
N ILE A 47 -4.30 3.95 4.62
CA ILE A 47 -5.12 4.97 3.97
C ILE A 47 -4.18 6.08 3.54
N PHE A 48 -3.86 6.11 2.26
CA PHE A 48 -2.88 7.05 1.71
C PHE A 48 -3.09 8.48 2.22
N PRO A 49 -2.04 9.16 2.75
CA PRO A 49 -0.63 8.75 2.89
C PRO A 49 -0.27 8.12 4.27
N PHE A 50 -1.28 7.73 5.05
CA PHE A 50 -1.14 7.26 6.43
C PHE A 50 -1.17 5.73 6.54
N ILE A 51 -0.37 5.21 7.47
CA ILE A 51 -0.43 3.81 7.90
C ILE A 51 -0.93 3.82 9.34
N LEU A 52 -2.13 3.28 9.57
CA LEU A 52 -2.73 3.24 10.90
C LEU A 52 -2.45 1.88 11.55
N ILE A 53 -1.78 1.88 12.69
CA ILE A 53 -1.46 0.65 13.44
C ILE A 53 -2.18 0.62 14.79
N ILE A 54 -2.56 -0.58 15.25
CA ILE A 54 -3.26 -0.74 16.54
C ILE A 54 -2.36 -0.48 17.75
N ASP A 55 -1.07 -0.85 17.64
CA ASP A 55 -0.11 -0.81 18.75
C ASP A 55 1.26 -0.34 18.24
N LYS A 56 2.04 0.32 19.12
CA LYS A 56 3.38 0.83 18.78
C LYS A 56 4.38 -0.29 18.43
N SER A 57 4.21 -1.49 18.98
CA SER A 57 5.06 -2.65 18.71
C SER A 57 5.08 -3.02 17.21
N PHE A 58 3.95 -2.92 16.53
CA PHE A 58 3.83 -3.18 15.08
C PHE A 58 4.64 -2.23 14.21
N ARG A 59 5.08 -1.08 14.75
CA ARG A 59 5.99 -0.17 14.04
C ARG A 59 7.38 -0.78 13.82
N TYR A 60 7.78 -1.72 14.68
CA TYR A 60 9.07 -2.39 14.61
C TYR A 60 9.02 -3.68 13.78
N ASP A 61 7.82 -4.15 13.45
CA ASP A 61 7.63 -5.25 12.51
C ASP A 61 7.91 -4.77 11.08
N ARG A 62 9.11 -5.11 10.60
CA ARG A 62 9.56 -4.69 9.27
C ARG A 62 8.77 -5.34 8.14
N VAL A 63 8.21 -6.53 8.37
CA VAL A 63 7.42 -7.25 7.37
C VAL A 63 6.08 -6.57 7.22
N LEU A 64 5.38 -6.33 8.32
CA LEU A 64 4.10 -5.61 8.31
C LEU A 64 4.26 -4.19 7.75
N VAL A 65 5.27 -3.44 8.18
CA VAL A 65 5.52 -2.09 7.64
C VAL A 65 5.84 -2.12 6.14
N ASN A 66 6.54 -3.15 5.66
CA ASN A 66 6.80 -3.31 4.23
C ASN A 66 5.53 -3.62 3.46
N HIS A 67 4.67 -4.51 3.98
CA HIS A 67 3.35 -4.81 3.44
C HIS A 67 2.52 -3.52 3.23
N GLU A 68 2.39 -2.70 4.28
CA GLU A 68 1.65 -1.43 4.21
C GLU A 68 2.27 -0.42 3.24
N ARG A 69 3.60 -0.40 3.11
CA ARG A 69 4.27 0.46 2.13
C ARG A 69 4.05 0.00 0.69
N ILE A 70 3.88 -1.30 0.45
CA ILE A 70 3.48 -1.81 -0.87
C ILE A 70 2.11 -1.23 -1.25
N HIS A 71 1.15 -1.22 -0.32
CA HIS A 71 -0.16 -0.58 -0.52
C HIS A 71 -0.05 0.93 -0.81
N LEU A 72 0.84 1.65 -0.13
CA LEU A 72 1.09 3.08 -0.46
C LEU A 72 1.63 3.27 -1.88
N SER A 73 2.57 2.42 -2.30
CA SER A 73 3.10 2.46 -3.66
C SER A 73 2.03 2.11 -4.70
N GLN A 74 1.20 1.10 -4.45
CA GLN A 74 0.06 0.75 -5.31
C GLN A 74 -0.96 1.90 -5.39
N ALA A 75 -1.28 2.53 -4.26
CA ALA A 75 -2.20 3.66 -4.21
C ALA A 75 -1.66 4.85 -5.02
N LEU A 76 -0.39 5.20 -4.89
CA LEU A 76 0.25 6.23 -5.72
C LEU A 76 0.24 5.89 -7.20
N GLU A 77 0.55 4.63 -7.52
CA GLU A 77 0.60 4.13 -8.89
C GLU A 77 -0.75 4.27 -9.61
N LEU A 78 -1.84 3.98 -8.91
CA LEU A 78 -3.22 4.04 -9.41
C LEU A 78 -3.94 5.35 -9.01
N LEU A 79 -3.20 6.45 -8.82
CA LEU A 79 -3.75 7.80 -8.56
C LEU A 79 -4.73 7.90 -7.36
N ILE A 80 -4.54 7.05 -6.35
CA ILE A 80 -5.26 6.97 -5.06
C ILE A 80 -6.75 6.61 -5.21
N VAL A 81 -7.53 7.41 -5.94
CA VAL A 81 -8.98 7.17 -6.10
C VAL A 81 -9.25 5.92 -6.95
N PRO A 82 -8.64 5.74 -8.15
CA PRO A 82 -8.79 4.50 -8.90
C PRO A 82 -8.32 3.26 -8.13
N PHE A 83 -7.28 3.37 -7.28
CA PHE A 83 -6.84 2.27 -6.44
C PHE A 83 -7.97 1.74 -5.56
N TYR A 84 -8.65 2.59 -4.79
CA TYR A 84 -9.73 2.13 -3.90
C TYR A 84 -10.93 1.57 -4.65
N VAL A 85 -11.28 2.17 -5.80
CA VAL A 85 -12.38 1.67 -6.65
C VAL A 85 -12.05 0.27 -7.18
N TRP A 86 -10.84 0.07 -7.69
CA TRP A 86 -10.41 -1.23 -8.22
C TRP A 86 -10.30 -2.28 -7.12
N TYR A 87 -9.69 -1.91 -5.99
CA TYR A 87 -9.55 -2.76 -4.82
C TYR A 87 -10.91 -3.27 -4.33
N PHE A 88 -11.88 -2.37 -4.17
CA PHE A 88 -13.22 -2.73 -3.73
C PHE A 88 -13.97 -3.57 -4.76
N THR A 89 -13.77 -3.30 -6.05
CA THR A 89 -14.37 -4.08 -7.14
C THR A 89 -13.87 -5.52 -7.13
N GLU A 90 -12.56 -5.74 -7.06
CA GLU A 90 -11.99 -7.10 -6.94
C GLU A 90 -12.50 -7.83 -5.69
N PHE A 91 -12.52 -7.14 -4.55
CA PHE A 91 -13.05 -7.71 -3.32
C PHE A 91 -14.50 -8.17 -3.50
N LEU A 92 -15.36 -7.34 -4.09
CA LEU A 92 -16.78 -7.66 -4.27
C LEU A 92 -16.97 -8.86 -5.23
N LEU A 93 -16.21 -8.90 -6.33
CA LEU A 93 -16.25 -10.01 -7.28
C LEU A 93 -15.86 -11.34 -6.61
N HIS A 94 -14.78 -11.35 -5.82
CA HIS A 94 -14.36 -12.54 -5.08
C HIS A 94 -15.33 -12.90 -3.96
N TYR A 95 -15.88 -11.90 -3.26
CA TYR A 95 -16.83 -12.10 -2.17
C TYR A 95 -18.14 -12.71 -2.66
N ILE A 96 -18.69 -12.23 -3.79
CA ILE A 96 -19.90 -12.81 -4.39
C ILE A 96 -19.67 -14.28 -4.78
N ARG A 97 -18.47 -14.61 -5.28
CA ARG A 97 -18.11 -15.96 -5.73
C ARG A 97 -17.86 -16.95 -4.58
N ILE A 98 -17.15 -16.51 -3.53
CA ILE A 98 -16.64 -17.42 -2.48
C ILE A 98 -17.51 -17.35 -1.22
N ARG A 99 -18.15 -16.21 -0.96
CA ARG A 99 -18.94 -15.91 0.25
C ARG A 99 -18.17 -16.03 1.57
N ASP A 100 -16.84 -16.03 1.51
CA ASP A 100 -15.96 -15.94 2.67
C ASP A 100 -15.16 -14.64 2.57
N PHE A 101 -15.27 -13.80 3.60
CA PHE A 101 -14.63 -12.48 3.61
C PHE A 101 -13.11 -12.57 3.59
N LYS A 102 -12.52 -13.48 4.37
CA LYS A 102 -11.07 -13.62 4.49
C LYS A 102 -10.48 -14.16 3.19
N GLN A 103 -11.12 -15.16 2.61
CA GLN A 103 -10.69 -15.74 1.33
C GLN A 103 -10.88 -14.78 0.17
N ALA A 104 -11.94 -13.97 0.17
CA ALA A 104 -12.13 -12.93 -0.83
C ALA A 104 -11.05 -11.85 -0.72
N TYR A 105 -10.74 -11.42 0.50
CA TYR A 105 -9.67 -10.45 0.79
C TYR A 105 -8.30 -10.95 0.30
N LEU A 106 -7.90 -12.17 0.69
CA LEU A 106 -6.62 -12.76 0.30
C LEU A 106 -6.48 -13.02 -1.21
N ARG A 107 -7.57 -12.94 -1.98
CA ARG A 107 -7.54 -13.14 -3.44
C ARG A 107 -7.39 -11.85 -4.23
N ILE A 108 -7.60 -10.68 -3.60
CA ILE A 108 -7.38 -9.39 -4.24
C ILE A 108 -5.93 -9.32 -4.72
N SER A 109 -5.73 -8.97 -5.99
CA SER A 109 -4.43 -8.93 -6.64
C SER A 109 -3.40 -8.09 -5.90
N PHE A 110 -3.81 -6.94 -5.35
CA PHE A 110 -2.99 -6.06 -4.53
C PHE A 110 -2.52 -6.73 -3.23
N GLU A 111 -3.44 -7.40 -2.53
CA GLU A 111 -3.12 -8.14 -1.31
C GLU A 111 -2.16 -9.30 -1.60
N ARG A 112 -2.40 -10.02 -2.70
CA ARG A 112 -1.51 -11.10 -3.12
C ARG A 112 -0.11 -10.60 -3.46
N GLU A 113 0.00 -9.46 -4.13
CA GLU A 113 1.29 -8.82 -4.38
C GLU A 113 1.98 -8.46 -3.06
N ALA A 114 1.26 -7.84 -2.13
CA ALA A 114 1.79 -7.43 -0.84
C ALA A 114 2.26 -8.64 -0.01
N TYR A 115 1.41 -9.65 0.19
CA TYR A 115 1.75 -10.86 0.93
C TYR A 115 2.90 -11.66 0.31
N ARG A 116 3.02 -11.73 -1.02
CA ARG A 116 4.14 -12.45 -1.64
C ARG A 116 5.48 -11.72 -1.49
N ASN A 117 5.47 -10.41 -1.26
CA ASN A 117 6.68 -9.59 -1.25
C ASN A 117 6.95 -8.89 0.10
N GLU A 118 6.11 -9.06 1.11
CA GLU A 118 6.24 -8.41 2.42
C GLU A 118 7.56 -8.74 3.13
N SER A 119 8.11 -9.94 2.93
CA SER A 119 9.40 -10.35 3.47
C SER A 119 10.60 -9.82 2.66
N ASN A 120 10.39 -9.39 1.40
CA ASN A 120 11.42 -8.76 0.58
C ASN A 120 11.45 -7.24 0.82
N LEU A 121 12.29 -6.82 1.78
CA LEU A 121 12.46 -5.41 2.15
C LEU A 121 13.04 -4.52 1.04
N GLN A 122 13.57 -5.11 -0.04
CA GLN A 122 14.06 -4.36 -1.21
C GLN A 122 13.01 -4.28 -2.33
N TYR A 123 11.87 -4.97 -2.18
CA TYR A 123 10.86 -5.07 -3.23
C TYR A 123 10.42 -3.72 -3.78
N LEU A 124 10.17 -2.74 -2.90
CA LEU A 124 9.75 -1.39 -3.29
C LEU A 124 10.72 -0.68 -4.24
N LYS A 125 12.02 -1.01 -4.19
CA LYS A 125 13.03 -0.43 -5.09
C LYS A 125 13.03 -1.06 -6.48
N THR A 126 12.63 -2.33 -6.56
CA THR A 126 12.64 -3.13 -7.79
C THR A 126 11.24 -3.39 -8.35
N ARG A 127 10.21 -2.85 -7.69
CA ARG A 127 8.81 -3.06 -8.01
C ARG A 127 8.51 -2.49 -9.40
N LYS A 128 7.97 -3.34 -10.28
CA LYS A 128 7.58 -2.95 -11.63
C LYS A 128 6.25 -2.22 -11.62
N PHE A 129 6.06 -1.31 -12.56
CA PHE A 129 4.76 -0.73 -12.85
C PHE A 129 3.81 -1.86 -13.28
N TRP A 130 2.59 -1.87 -12.73
CA TRP A 130 1.50 -2.83 -12.90
C TRP A 130 1.82 -4.24 -12.42
N ALA A 131 2.73 -4.39 -11.45
CA ALA A 131 3.11 -5.69 -10.91
C ALA A 131 1.91 -6.50 -10.37
N PHE A 132 0.88 -5.84 -9.81
CA PHE A 132 -0.34 -6.49 -9.31
C PHE A 132 -1.08 -7.31 -10.37
N THR A 133 -0.99 -6.93 -11.65
CA THR A 133 -1.67 -7.64 -12.75
C THR A 133 -1.20 -9.09 -12.91
N ALA A 134 0.05 -9.39 -12.55
CA ALA A 134 0.58 -10.75 -12.54
C ALA A 134 -0.12 -11.65 -11.51
N TYR A 135 -0.86 -11.07 -10.56
CA TYR A 135 -1.50 -11.78 -9.46
C TYR A 135 -2.98 -12.11 -9.72
N PHE A 136 -3.59 -11.60 -10.80
CA PHE A 136 -5.00 -11.90 -11.16
C PHE A 136 -5.28 -13.40 -11.29
N ASN A 137 -4.41 -14.13 -11.99
CA ASN A 137 -4.62 -15.54 -12.33
C ASN A 137 -3.73 -16.51 -11.56
N SER A 138 -2.99 -16.04 -10.55
CA SER A 138 -2.10 -16.96 -9.86
C SER A 138 -2.93 -17.99 -9.08
N ASN A 139 -2.77 -19.28 -9.37
CA ASN A 139 -3.55 -20.35 -8.71
C ASN A 139 -2.95 -20.78 -7.37
N ASN A 140 -1.78 -20.26 -7.02
CA ASN A 140 -1.08 -20.60 -5.78
C ASN A 140 -1.44 -19.57 -4.71
N VAL A 141 -2.41 -19.94 -3.88
CA VAL A 141 -2.58 -19.45 -2.52
C VAL A 141 -2.05 -20.54 -1.60
#